data_AF-A0A6J4FU39-F1
#
_entry.id   AF-A0A6J4FU39-F1
#
_cell.length_a   1.000
_cell.length_b   1.000
_cell.length_c   1.000
_cell.angle_alpha   90.00
_cell.angle_beta   90.00
_cell.angle_gamma   90.00
#
_symmetry.space_group_name_H-M   'P 1'
#
loop_
_entity.id
_entity.type
_entity.pdbx_description
1 polymer ?
#
loop_
_entity_poly.entity_id
_entity_poly.type
_entity_poly.pdbx_seq_one_letter_code
_entity_poly.pdbx_strand_id
1 'polypeptide(L)'
;MLIERLDRTQWTLAEAVEHVRGLLEPHLKPTAPSWVRDQLPAGTNEARHEILVALRDGDLHATGRLSTRPNGTWAQGSLWQLHSGHHTGITVEHWRGGDINWHLGALTGIETQFIDIRVARFMVLAIWPDQPPAPAEPGGYRTPYLDLLDRAIAHWRITGESQPKKDNLVDWFLQQTVEGEPLSENLASAMATLVRMPSSQRGGAKRMGGG
;
A
#
# COMPACT_ATOMS: atom_id res chain seq x y z
N MET A 1 2.96 30.89 19.22
CA MET A 1 1.65 30.32 18.85
C MET A 1 1.90 29.05 18.02
N LEU A 2 1.18 27.93 18.24
CA LEU A 2 1.48 26.65 17.54
C LEU A 2 1.33 26.74 16.01
N ILE A 3 0.48 27.66 15.53
CA ILE A 3 0.15 27.89 14.11
C ILE A 3 1.35 28.36 13.27
N GLU A 4 2.35 29.00 13.87
CA GLU A 4 3.57 29.45 13.17
C GLU A 4 4.52 28.30 12.84
N ARG A 5 4.35 27.14 13.48
CA ARG A 5 5.17 25.94 13.26
C ARG A 5 4.53 24.93 12.31
N LEU A 6 3.35 25.24 11.76
CA LEU A 6 2.72 24.38 10.76
C LEU A 6 3.56 24.39 9.48
N ASP A 7 3.90 23.21 8.99
CA ASP A 7 4.51 23.03 7.67
C ASP A 7 3.51 23.46 6.60
N ARG A 8 3.74 24.65 6.01
CA ARG A 8 2.88 25.25 4.99
C ARG A 8 3.18 24.79 3.57
N THR A 9 3.99 23.73 3.42
CA THR A 9 4.29 23.14 2.13
C THR A 9 3.00 22.91 1.35
N GLN A 10 2.97 23.41 0.12
CA GLN A 10 1.82 23.31 -0.78
C GLN A 10 2.01 22.10 -1.68
N TRP A 11 1.04 21.19 -1.65
CA TRP A 11 0.94 20.08 -2.58
C TRP A 11 0.02 20.46 -3.73
N THR A 12 0.37 20.03 -4.93
CA THR A 12 -0.57 19.87 -6.03
C THR A 12 -1.65 18.86 -5.66
N LEU A 13 -2.79 18.90 -6.35
CA LEU A 13 -3.78 17.82 -6.25
C LEU A 13 -3.20 16.45 -6.63
N ALA A 14 -2.25 16.39 -7.58
CA ALA A 14 -1.62 15.15 -7.98
C ALA A 14 -0.79 14.53 -6.85
N GLU A 15 -0.01 15.33 -6.13
CA GLU A 15 0.76 14.89 -4.96
C GLU A 15 -0.17 14.42 -3.83
N ALA A 16 -1.27 15.14 -3.57
CA ALA A 16 -2.26 14.72 -2.59
C ALA A 16 -2.94 13.40 -2.98
N VAL A 17 -3.32 13.25 -4.25
CA VAL A 17 -3.91 11.99 -4.78
C VAL A 17 -2.93 10.84 -4.63
N GLU A 18 -1.65 11.05 -4.96
CA GLU A 18 -0.64 10.02 -4.86
C GLU A 18 -0.42 9.56 -3.40
N HIS A 19 -0.40 10.52 -2.47
CA HIS A 19 -0.33 10.22 -1.03
C HIS A 19 -1.51 9.37 -0.57
N VAL A 20 -2.75 9.82 -0.83
CA VAL A 20 -3.96 9.10 -0.42
C VAL A 20 -4.04 7.73 -1.10
N ARG A 21 -3.65 7.63 -2.37
CA ARG A 21 -3.57 6.37 -3.13
C ARG A 21 -2.66 5.36 -2.43
N GLY A 22 -1.46 5.78 -2.00
CA GLY A 22 -0.51 4.91 -1.31
C GLY A 22 -1.06 4.33 0.00
N LEU A 23 -1.97 5.04 0.68
CA LEU A 23 -2.63 4.55 1.90
C LEU A 23 -3.78 3.58 1.62
N LEU A 24 -4.48 3.77 0.50
CA LEU A 24 -5.59 2.90 0.10
C LEU A 24 -5.13 1.60 -0.56
N GLU A 25 -4.02 1.64 -1.32
CA GLU A 25 -3.50 0.52 -2.12
C GLU A 25 -3.42 -0.82 -1.36
N PRO A 26 -2.92 -0.90 -0.11
CA PRO A 26 -2.86 -2.17 0.64
C PRO A 26 -4.22 -2.80 0.95
N HIS A 27 -5.30 -2.01 0.94
CA HIS A 27 -6.64 -2.44 1.31
C HIS A 27 -7.51 -2.76 0.10
N LEU A 28 -7.05 -2.44 -1.10
CA LEU A 28 -7.78 -2.69 -2.33
C LEU A 28 -7.54 -4.12 -2.81
N LYS A 29 -8.63 -4.84 -3.06
CA LYS A 29 -8.54 -6.14 -3.74
C LYS A 29 -8.14 -5.90 -5.19
N PRO A 30 -7.22 -6.68 -5.77
CA PRO A 30 -6.90 -6.58 -7.19
C PRO A 30 -8.16 -6.85 -8.01
N THR A 31 -8.74 -5.80 -8.57
CA THR A 31 -10.03 -5.83 -9.27
C THR A 31 -9.89 -6.06 -10.78
N ALA A 32 -8.69 -5.99 -11.34
CA ALA A 32 -8.47 -6.11 -12.79
C ALA A 32 -7.33 -7.08 -13.17
N PRO A 33 -7.48 -7.84 -14.28
CA PRO A 33 -6.39 -8.61 -14.87
C PRO A 33 -5.24 -7.73 -15.36
N SER A 34 -4.01 -8.22 -15.22
CA SER A 34 -2.75 -7.52 -15.49
C SER A 34 -2.46 -7.14 -16.97
N TRP A 35 -3.34 -7.49 -17.92
CA TRP A 35 -3.11 -7.30 -19.36
C TRP A 35 -3.76 -6.04 -19.96
N VAL A 36 -4.39 -5.17 -19.15
CA VAL A 36 -4.93 -3.89 -19.62
C VAL A 36 -3.87 -2.80 -19.51
N ARG A 37 -3.31 -2.39 -20.65
CA ARG A 37 -2.12 -1.51 -20.76
C ARG A 37 -2.35 -0.04 -20.40
N ASP A 38 -3.60 0.40 -20.30
CA ASP A 38 -3.99 1.81 -20.10
C ASP A 38 -4.72 2.09 -18.78
N GLN A 39 -4.59 1.21 -17.78
CA GLN A 39 -5.20 1.46 -16.47
C GLN A 39 -4.34 2.40 -15.63
N LEU A 40 -4.99 3.40 -15.03
CA LEU A 40 -4.42 4.17 -13.93
C LEU A 40 -3.95 3.21 -12.82
N PRO A 41 -2.93 3.58 -12.03
CA PRO A 41 -2.51 2.77 -10.88
C PRO A 41 -3.71 2.44 -9.97
N ALA A 42 -3.72 1.24 -9.40
CA ALA A 42 -4.76 0.81 -8.49
C ALA A 42 -5.00 1.84 -7.36
N GLY A 43 -6.26 2.08 -7.04
CA GLY A 43 -6.65 3.04 -6.00
C GLY A 43 -6.70 4.50 -6.42
N THR A 44 -6.34 4.84 -7.67
CA THR A 44 -6.31 6.23 -8.13
C THR A 44 -7.72 6.86 -8.15
N ASN A 45 -8.74 6.11 -8.55
CA ASN A 45 -10.11 6.64 -8.61
C ASN A 45 -10.70 6.80 -7.22
N GLU A 46 -10.40 5.87 -6.31
CA GLU A 46 -10.77 5.89 -4.91
C GLU A 46 -10.12 7.09 -4.20
N ALA A 47 -8.81 7.30 -4.39
CA ALA A 47 -8.10 8.45 -3.83
C ALA A 47 -8.64 9.79 -4.34
N ARG A 48 -8.93 9.88 -5.65
CA ARG A 48 -9.58 11.06 -6.25
C ARG A 48 -10.96 11.31 -5.66
N HIS A 49 -11.73 10.25 -5.43
CA HIS A 49 -13.05 10.34 -4.83
C HIS A 49 -12.97 10.89 -3.40
N GLU A 50 -12.13 10.30 -2.55
CA GLU A 50 -11.91 10.73 -1.17
C GLU A 50 -11.50 12.22 -1.07
N ILE A 51 -10.54 12.64 -1.90
CA ILE A 51 -10.11 14.05 -1.95
C ILE A 51 -11.24 14.97 -2.40
N LEU A 52 -12.01 14.58 -3.42
CA LEU A 52 -13.11 15.39 -3.92
C LEU A 52 -14.24 15.53 -2.89
N VAL A 53 -14.52 14.47 -2.13
CA VAL A 53 -15.49 14.52 -1.02
C VAL A 53 -15.01 15.51 0.04
N ALA A 54 -13.77 15.39 0.53
CA ALA A 54 -13.23 16.31 1.53
C ALA A 54 -13.23 17.79 1.07
N LEU A 55 -12.94 18.05 -0.21
CA LEU A 55 -13.01 19.40 -0.80
C LEU A 55 -14.46 19.93 -0.88
N ARG A 56 -15.43 19.05 -1.15
CA ARG A 56 -16.87 19.39 -1.25
C ARG A 56 -17.55 19.51 0.10
N ASP A 57 -16.99 18.92 1.14
CA ASP A 57 -17.51 19.02 2.50
C ASP A 57 -16.84 20.16 3.29
N GLY A 58 -15.70 20.65 2.79
CA GLY A 58 -14.96 21.75 3.40
C GLY A 58 -13.93 21.31 4.43
N ASP A 59 -13.68 20.00 4.56
CA ASP A 59 -12.64 19.44 5.42
C ASP A 59 -11.24 19.72 4.87
N LEU A 60 -11.11 19.74 3.53
CA LEU A 60 -9.88 20.09 2.84
C LEU A 60 -10.04 21.45 2.15
N HIS A 61 -9.09 22.35 2.41
CA HIS A 61 -9.07 23.67 1.77
C HIS A 61 -8.05 23.71 0.63
N ALA A 62 -8.47 24.28 -0.50
CA ALA A 62 -7.64 24.44 -1.68
C ALA A 62 -7.58 25.90 -2.15
N THR A 63 -6.48 26.24 -2.81
CA THR A 63 -6.31 27.48 -3.53
C THR A 63 -5.96 27.19 -4.98
N GLY A 64 -6.26 28.10 -5.90
CA GLY A 64 -5.93 27.92 -7.31
C GLY A 64 -5.82 29.26 -8.01
N ARG A 65 -5.22 29.26 -9.21
CA ARG A 65 -5.15 30.43 -10.07
C ARG A 65 -6.47 30.55 -10.83
N LEU A 66 -7.25 31.58 -10.51
CA LEU A 66 -8.58 31.82 -11.06
C LEU A 66 -8.53 32.53 -12.42
N SER A 67 -9.35 32.07 -13.36
CA SER A 67 -9.80 32.84 -14.52
C SER A 67 -11.33 32.98 -14.47
N THR A 68 -11.84 34.18 -14.76
CA THR A 68 -13.29 34.48 -14.82
C THR A 68 -13.77 34.82 -16.24
N ARG A 69 -12.88 34.69 -17.23
CA ARG A 69 -13.18 35.03 -18.62
C ARG A 69 -12.79 33.84 -19.50
N PRO A 70 -13.75 33.16 -20.12
CA PRO A 70 -13.42 32.25 -21.20
C PRO A 70 -12.82 33.06 -22.36
N ASN A 71 -11.88 32.46 -23.08
CA ASN A 71 -11.22 33.07 -24.23
C ASN A 71 -12.29 33.35 -25.29
N GLY A 72 -12.55 34.64 -25.52
CA GLY A 72 -13.52 35.11 -26.50
C GLY A 72 -12.97 34.89 -27.89
N THR A 73 -13.38 33.76 -28.48
CA THR A 73 -13.21 33.40 -29.90
C THR A 73 -11.75 33.21 -30.37
N TRP A 74 -11.54 32.32 -31.34
CA TRP A 74 -10.31 32.16 -32.16
C TRP A 74 -9.14 31.24 -31.72
N ALA A 75 -9.30 30.28 -30.81
CA ALA A 75 -8.26 29.26 -30.61
C ALA A 75 -8.83 27.84 -30.47
N GLN A 76 -8.39 26.93 -31.36
CA GLN A 76 -8.50 25.48 -31.16
C GLN A 76 -7.57 25.10 -30.00
N GLY A 77 -8.05 25.22 -28.77
CA GLY A 77 -7.31 24.95 -27.53
C GLY A 77 -8.05 25.53 -26.33
N SER A 78 -7.86 24.94 -25.14
CA SER A 78 -8.52 25.26 -23.86
C SER A 78 -9.19 26.64 -23.81
N LEU A 79 -10.50 26.66 -23.60
CA LEU A 79 -11.37 27.86 -23.52
C LEU A 79 -10.96 28.86 -22.43
N TRP A 80 -9.91 28.61 -21.65
CA TRP A 80 -9.50 29.40 -20.49
C TRP A 80 -7.99 29.60 -20.53
N GLN A 81 -7.54 30.85 -20.55
CA GLN A 81 -6.11 31.20 -20.72
C GLN A 81 -5.63 32.34 -19.83
N LEU A 82 -6.53 33.23 -19.36
CA LEU A 82 -6.18 34.40 -18.55
C LEU A 82 -6.37 34.10 -17.06
N HIS A 83 -5.51 33.25 -16.50
CA HIS A 83 -5.52 32.94 -15.07
C HIS A 83 -4.68 33.93 -14.28
N SER A 84 -5.20 34.40 -13.16
CA SER A 84 -4.53 35.25 -12.18
C SER A 84 -3.11 34.76 -11.87
N GLY A 85 -2.15 35.66 -11.68
CA GLY A 85 -0.81 35.31 -11.19
C GLY A 85 -0.79 34.86 -9.71
N HIS A 86 -1.87 35.15 -8.97
CA HIS A 86 -2.00 34.81 -7.56
C HIS A 86 -3.03 33.70 -7.35
N HIS A 87 -2.75 32.84 -6.37
CA HIS A 87 -3.70 31.84 -5.88
C HIS A 87 -4.79 32.50 -5.04
N THR A 88 -6.02 32.09 -5.29
CA THR A 88 -7.23 32.48 -4.54
C THR A 88 -7.89 31.24 -3.97
N GLY A 89 -8.59 31.38 -2.85
CA GLY A 89 -9.34 30.27 -2.24
C GLY A 89 -10.42 29.72 -3.18
N ILE A 90 -10.53 28.39 -3.23
CA ILE A 90 -11.59 27.69 -3.94
C ILE A 90 -12.64 27.29 -2.90
N THR A 91 -13.83 27.88 -2.98
CA THR A 91 -14.91 27.61 -2.03
C THR A 91 -15.56 26.26 -2.28
N VAL A 92 -16.31 25.79 -1.28
CA VAL A 92 -17.09 24.55 -1.36
C VAL A 92 -18.11 24.61 -2.51
N GLU A 93 -18.71 25.77 -2.77
CA GLU A 93 -19.67 25.96 -3.86
C GLU A 93 -19.00 25.77 -5.23
N HIS A 94 -17.76 26.23 -5.41
CA HIS A 94 -17.00 25.95 -6.63
C HIS A 94 -16.76 24.44 -6.80
N TRP A 95 -16.43 23.72 -5.73
CA TRP A 95 -16.21 22.26 -5.78
C TRP A 95 -17.48 21.45 -6.04
N ARG A 96 -18.63 21.93 -5.52
CA ARG A 96 -19.93 21.28 -5.71
C ARG A 96 -20.53 21.55 -7.09
N GLY A 97 -20.36 22.77 -7.61
CA GLY A 97 -20.93 23.20 -8.88
C GLY A 97 -19.99 23.08 -10.09
N GLY A 98 -18.70 22.84 -9.88
CA GLY A 98 -17.70 22.71 -10.94
C GLY A 98 -17.33 21.27 -11.28
N ASP A 99 -16.83 21.09 -12.50
CA ASP A 99 -16.30 19.83 -13.01
C ASP A 99 -14.77 19.81 -12.89
N ILE A 100 -14.25 18.81 -12.17
CA ILE A 100 -12.82 18.59 -11.99
C ILE A 100 -12.25 17.76 -13.14
N ASN A 101 -11.29 18.32 -13.86
CA ASN A 101 -10.43 17.59 -14.78
C ASN A 101 -9.14 17.20 -14.08
N TRP A 102 -9.07 15.95 -13.62
CA TRP A 102 -7.91 15.41 -12.91
C TRP A 102 -6.63 15.33 -13.74
N HIS A 103 -6.74 15.20 -15.06
CA HIS A 103 -5.57 15.12 -15.94
C HIS A 103 -4.90 16.51 -16.08
N LEU A 104 -5.72 17.55 -16.18
CA LEU A 104 -5.23 18.94 -16.28
C LEU A 104 -5.06 19.62 -14.92
N GLY A 105 -5.52 18.99 -13.83
CA GLY A 105 -5.53 19.60 -12.49
C GLY A 105 -6.39 20.87 -12.43
N ALA A 106 -7.50 20.90 -13.17
CA ALA A 106 -8.31 22.09 -13.39
C ALA A 106 -9.76 21.89 -12.95
N LEU A 107 -10.32 22.83 -12.19
CA LEU A 107 -11.73 22.87 -11.82
C LEU A 107 -12.44 23.91 -12.69
N THR A 108 -13.42 23.49 -13.48
CA THR A 108 -14.15 24.37 -14.40
C THR A 108 -15.61 24.48 -13.96
N GLY A 109 -16.05 25.71 -13.69
CA GLY A 109 -17.46 26.06 -13.49
C GLY A 109 -18.03 26.80 -14.70
N ILE A 110 -19.23 27.36 -14.53
CA ILE A 110 -19.95 28.07 -15.61
C ILE A 110 -19.18 29.31 -16.07
N GLU A 111 -18.67 30.11 -15.13
CA GLU A 111 -17.98 31.38 -15.41
C GLU A 111 -16.56 31.43 -14.84
N THR A 112 -16.08 30.32 -14.29
CA THR A 112 -14.78 30.27 -13.61
C THR A 112 -13.98 29.05 -14.03
N GLN A 113 -12.66 29.20 -14.08
CA GLN A 113 -11.75 28.07 -14.07
C GLN A 113 -10.61 28.31 -13.08
N PHE A 114 -10.33 27.30 -12.27
CA PHE A 114 -9.13 27.24 -11.43
C PHE A 114 -8.14 26.25 -12.04
N ILE A 115 -6.87 26.67 -12.11
CA ILE A 115 -5.73 25.80 -12.45
C ILE A 115 -4.67 25.88 -11.36
N ASP A 116 -3.65 25.04 -11.46
CA ASP A 116 -2.53 25.00 -10.50
C ASP A 116 -3.06 24.93 -9.06
N ILE A 117 -3.99 24.00 -8.84
CA ILE A 117 -4.71 23.86 -7.58
C ILE A 117 -3.77 23.28 -6.53
N ARG A 118 -3.69 23.97 -5.39
CA ARG A 118 -2.82 23.66 -4.27
C ARG A 118 -3.61 23.43 -3.00
N VAL A 119 -3.17 22.44 -2.22
CA VAL A 119 -3.65 22.13 -0.89
C VAL A 119 -2.48 22.16 0.10
N ALA A 120 -2.73 22.54 1.34
CA ALA A 120 -1.68 22.51 2.35
C ALA A 120 -1.40 21.07 2.78
N ARG A 121 -0.13 20.64 2.71
CA ARG A 121 0.30 19.28 3.06
C ARG A 121 -0.20 18.86 4.44
N PHE A 122 -0.09 19.72 5.44
CA PHE A 122 -0.52 19.39 6.80
C PHE A 122 -2.02 19.09 6.91
N MET A 123 -2.88 19.68 6.07
CA MET A 123 -4.32 19.38 6.06
C MET A 123 -4.58 17.99 5.47
N VAL A 124 -3.88 17.65 4.38
CA VAL A 124 -3.96 16.31 3.79
C VAL A 124 -3.55 15.25 4.81
N LEU A 125 -2.46 15.48 5.55
CA LEU A 125 -1.99 14.57 6.59
C LEU A 125 -2.86 14.53 7.85
N ALA A 126 -3.66 15.57 8.09
CA ALA A 126 -4.61 15.56 9.21
C ALA A 126 -5.80 14.63 8.94
N ILE A 127 -6.23 14.52 7.68
CA ILE A 127 -7.32 13.64 7.25
C ILE A 127 -6.79 12.22 6.95
N TRP A 128 -5.68 12.16 6.21
CA TRP A 128 -5.02 10.92 5.79
C TRP A 128 -3.56 10.90 6.29
N PRO A 129 -3.34 10.55 7.57
CA PRO A 129 -2.01 10.54 8.15
C PRO A 129 -1.10 9.51 7.48
N ASP A 130 0.21 9.78 7.50
CA ASP A 130 1.22 8.78 7.14
C ASP A 130 0.98 7.50 7.95
N GLN A 131 1.00 6.35 7.29
CA GLN A 131 1.03 5.10 8.05
C GLN A 131 2.31 5.11 8.89
N PRO A 132 2.23 4.78 10.19
CA PRO A 132 3.44 4.55 10.95
C PRO A 132 4.25 3.48 10.21
N PRO A 133 5.58 3.59 10.15
CA PRO A 133 6.38 2.51 9.61
C PRO A 133 5.93 1.24 10.29
N ALA A 134 5.66 0.20 9.49
CA ALA A 134 5.34 -1.12 10.03
C ALA A 134 6.36 -1.38 11.15
N PRO A 135 5.91 -1.81 12.35
CA PRO A 135 6.82 -2.06 13.45
C PRO A 135 7.96 -2.87 12.88
N ALA A 136 9.19 -2.33 12.98
CA ALA A 136 10.37 -3.03 12.48
C ALA A 136 10.25 -4.45 13.01
N GLU A 137 10.22 -5.45 12.12
CA GLU A 137 10.22 -6.82 12.58
C GLU A 137 11.36 -6.93 13.59
N PRO A 138 11.09 -7.40 14.82
CA PRO A 138 12.08 -7.40 15.88
C PRO A 138 13.36 -7.97 15.29
N GLY A 139 14.43 -7.16 15.31
CA GLY A 139 15.66 -7.41 14.56
C GLY A 139 15.99 -8.89 14.56
N GLY A 140 15.97 -9.46 13.35
CA GLY A 140 15.85 -10.89 13.08
C GLY A 140 17.01 -11.70 13.64
N TYR A 141 16.97 -11.98 14.95
CA TYR A 141 17.70 -13.10 15.50
C TYR A 141 17.11 -14.36 14.88
N ARG A 142 17.84 -14.88 13.89
CA ARG A 142 17.48 -16.07 13.15
C ARG A 142 18.62 -17.05 13.30
N THR A 143 18.32 -18.20 13.89
CA THR A 143 19.33 -19.23 14.06
C THR A 143 19.56 -19.94 12.72
N PRO A 144 20.78 -20.44 12.45
CA PRO A 144 21.05 -21.27 11.26
C PRO A 144 20.14 -22.50 11.15
N TYR A 145 19.55 -22.95 12.26
CA TYR A 145 18.59 -24.06 12.29
C TYR A 145 17.26 -23.69 11.61
N LEU A 146 16.81 -22.44 11.70
CA LEU A 146 15.58 -22.00 11.01
C LEU A 146 15.77 -22.00 9.50
N ASP A 147 16.95 -21.60 9.00
CA ASP A 147 17.29 -21.71 7.58
C ASP A 147 17.33 -23.16 7.11
N LEU A 148 17.79 -24.07 7.98
CA LEU A 148 17.82 -25.49 7.69
C LEU A 148 16.41 -26.10 7.62
N LEU A 149 15.47 -25.65 8.47
CA LEU A 149 14.06 -26.04 8.37
C LEU A 149 13.43 -25.56 7.05
N ASP A 150 13.68 -24.31 6.66
CA ASP A 150 13.17 -23.76 5.40
C ASP A 150 13.73 -24.50 4.18
N ARG A 151 15.02 -24.86 4.22
CA ARG A 151 15.63 -25.73 3.19
C ARG A 151 14.96 -27.10 3.11
N ALA A 152 14.62 -27.71 4.25
CA ALA A 152 13.90 -28.99 4.26
C ALA A 152 12.50 -28.85 3.66
N ILE A 153 11.76 -27.77 4.00
CA ILE A 153 10.44 -27.47 3.44
C ILE A 153 10.54 -27.32 1.91
N ALA A 154 11.52 -26.57 1.42
CA ALA A 154 11.74 -26.36 -0.01
C ALA A 154 12.15 -27.66 -0.73
N HIS A 155 13.09 -28.43 -0.16
CA HIS A 155 13.59 -29.67 -0.76
C HIS A 155 12.49 -30.73 -0.91
N TRP A 156 11.73 -30.95 0.17
CA TRP A 156 10.67 -31.96 0.21
C TRP A 156 9.31 -31.44 -0.26
N ARG A 157 9.20 -30.14 -0.59
CA ARG A 157 7.96 -29.44 -0.94
C ARG A 157 6.86 -29.72 0.09
N ILE A 158 7.20 -29.52 1.36
CA ILE A 158 6.32 -29.84 2.47
C ILE A 158 5.12 -28.89 2.43
N THR A 159 3.92 -29.45 2.35
CA THR A 159 2.65 -28.69 2.40
C THR A 159 1.71 -29.34 3.40
N GLY A 160 0.54 -28.74 3.65
CA GLY A 160 -0.48 -29.36 4.51
C GLY A 160 -0.92 -30.76 4.02
N GLU A 161 -0.84 -31.00 2.71
CA GLU A 161 -1.28 -32.25 2.06
C GLU A 161 -0.13 -33.21 1.76
N SER A 162 1.10 -32.71 1.69
CA SER A 162 2.31 -33.47 1.36
C SER A 162 3.30 -33.41 2.52
N GLN A 163 3.34 -34.49 3.31
CA GLN A 163 4.14 -34.58 4.52
C GLN A 163 5.09 -35.79 4.43
N PRO A 164 6.42 -35.57 4.36
CA PRO A 164 7.37 -36.68 4.33
C PRO A 164 7.36 -37.48 5.64
N LYS A 165 7.79 -38.74 5.55
CA LYS A 165 8.02 -39.59 6.74
C LYS A 165 9.12 -39.00 7.61
N LYS A 166 9.01 -39.18 8.93
CA LYS A 166 9.98 -38.65 9.88
C LYS A 166 11.39 -39.18 9.60
N ASP A 167 11.54 -40.48 9.36
CA ASP A 167 12.84 -41.11 9.18
C ASP A 167 13.59 -40.54 7.97
N ASN A 168 12.89 -40.33 6.85
CA ASN A 168 13.47 -39.67 5.66
C ASN A 168 13.98 -38.26 5.94
N LEU A 169 13.28 -37.50 6.80
CA LEU A 169 13.73 -36.17 7.20
C LEU A 169 14.92 -36.24 8.14
N VAL A 170 14.95 -37.20 9.08
CA VAL A 170 16.09 -37.41 9.97
C VAL A 170 17.35 -37.72 9.15
N ASP A 171 17.26 -38.68 8.23
CA ASP A 171 18.35 -39.04 7.33
C ASP A 171 18.83 -37.84 6.51
N TRP A 172 17.90 -37.01 6.04
CA TRP A 172 18.22 -35.79 5.31
C TRP A 172 18.94 -34.76 6.18
N PHE A 173 18.47 -34.51 7.41
CA PHE A 173 19.10 -33.55 8.34
C PHE A 173 20.48 -34.01 8.81
N LEU A 174 20.70 -35.31 8.99
CA LEU A 174 22.02 -35.88 9.35
C LEU A 174 23.09 -35.67 8.26
N GLN A 175 22.67 -35.44 7.00
CA GLN A 175 23.58 -35.11 5.90
C GLN A 175 23.93 -33.62 5.82
N GLN A 176 23.35 -32.79 6.69
CA GLN A 176 23.54 -31.35 6.69
C GLN A 176 24.57 -30.93 7.73
N THR A 177 25.19 -29.79 7.49
CA THR A 177 26.09 -29.12 8.43
C THR A 177 25.54 -27.76 8.80
N VAL A 178 25.69 -27.36 10.06
CA VAL A 178 25.39 -26.02 10.58
C VAL A 178 26.67 -25.47 11.17
N GLU A 179 27.10 -24.29 10.70
CA GLU A 179 28.35 -23.65 11.13
C GLU A 179 29.60 -24.53 10.97
N GLY A 180 29.56 -25.49 10.03
CA GLY A 180 30.65 -26.43 9.76
C GLY A 180 30.60 -27.72 10.58
N GLU A 181 29.65 -27.86 11.51
CA GLU A 181 29.47 -29.06 12.33
C GLU A 181 28.31 -29.93 11.81
N PRO A 182 28.45 -31.27 11.85
CA PRO A 182 27.35 -32.18 11.53
C PRO A 182 26.26 -32.13 12.61
N LEU A 183 25.01 -32.32 12.21
CA LEU A 183 23.91 -32.40 13.17
C LEU A 183 23.97 -33.70 13.99
N SER A 184 23.67 -33.59 15.28
CA SER A 184 23.41 -34.77 16.13
C SER A 184 22.07 -35.44 15.77
N GLU A 185 21.97 -36.74 16.01
CA GLU A 185 20.75 -37.52 15.79
C GLU A 185 19.54 -36.97 16.56
N ASN A 186 19.75 -36.57 17.82
CA ASN A 186 18.70 -35.96 18.64
C ASN A 186 18.19 -34.66 18.03
N LEU A 187 19.09 -33.81 17.53
CA LEU A 187 18.73 -32.54 16.91
C LEU A 187 18.01 -32.78 15.57
N ALA A 188 18.52 -33.66 14.72
CA ALA A 188 17.87 -34.06 13.48
C ALA A 188 16.46 -34.61 13.72
N SER A 189 16.28 -35.45 14.74
CA SER A 189 14.98 -35.99 15.15
C SER A 189 14.01 -34.91 15.65
N ALA A 190 14.49 -33.94 16.41
CA ALA A 190 13.71 -32.79 16.85
C ALA A 190 13.28 -31.92 15.65
N MET A 191 14.20 -31.59 14.75
CA MET A 191 13.93 -30.78 13.56
C MET A 191 12.95 -31.47 12.59
N ALA A 192 13.12 -32.77 12.36
CA ALA A 192 12.18 -33.58 11.58
C ALA A 192 10.78 -33.62 12.19
N THR A 193 10.67 -33.44 13.52
CA THR A 193 9.37 -33.31 14.19
C THR A 193 8.80 -31.91 13.96
N LEU A 194 9.59 -30.85 14.20
CA LEU A 194 9.16 -29.46 14.08
C LEU A 194 8.72 -29.06 12.67
N VAL A 195 9.38 -29.58 11.62
CA VAL A 195 9.07 -29.24 10.23
C VAL A 195 7.74 -29.85 9.74
N ARG A 196 7.23 -30.88 10.44
CA ARG A 196 6.00 -31.59 10.07
C ARG A 196 4.81 -31.03 10.82
N MET A 197 3.65 -31.04 10.17
CA MET A 197 2.39 -30.63 10.81
C MET A 197 2.06 -31.52 12.03
N PRO A 198 1.50 -30.96 13.12
CA PRO A 198 1.12 -31.74 14.31
C PRO A 198 0.17 -32.91 14.00
N SER A 199 -0.70 -32.77 13.00
CA SER A 199 -1.59 -33.84 12.53
C SER A 199 -0.82 -35.05 11.98
N SER A 200 0.31 -34.82 11.31
CA SER A 200 1.16 -35.85 10.71
C SER A 200 2.09 -36.54 11.71
N GLN A 201 2.19 -36.01 12.93
CA GLN A 201 3.03 -36.57 14.00
C GLN A 201 2.30 -37.68 14.81
N ARG A 202 0.96 -37.73 14.79
CA ARG A 202 0.16 -38.60 15.67
C ARG A 202 0.09 -40.08 15.26
N GLY A 203 0.65 -40.46 14.12
CA GLY A 203 0.54 -41.82 13.56
C GLY A 203 1.39 -42.91 14.23
N GLY A 204 2.17 -42.60 15.28
CA GLY A 204 3.16 -43.51 15.87
C GLY A 204 2.87 -44.02 17.27
N ALA A 205 1.77 -43.64 17.91
CA ALA A 205 1.44 -44.15 19.24
C ALA A 205 0.98 -45.61 19.15
N LYS A 206 1.94 -46.52 19.32
CA LYS A 206 1.76 -47.96 19.58
C LYS A 206 0.64 -48.11 20.62
N ARG A 207 -0.47 -48.75 20.25
CA ARG A 207 -1.47 -49.25 21.21
C ARG A 207 -0.76 -50.24 22.14
N MET A 208 -0.23 -49.75 23.26
CA MET A 208 -0.02 -50.56 24.46
C MET A 208 -1.32 -50.50 25.26
N GLY A 209 -2.15 -51.52 25.08
CA GLY A 209 -3.36 -51.75 25.84
C GLY A 209 -3.79 -53.18 25.57
N GLY A 210 -3.61 -54.04 26.57
CA GLY A 210 -3.71 -55.49 26.48
C GLY A 210 -5.11 -56.03 26.15
N GLY A 211 -5.10 -57.31 25.79
CA GLY A 211 -6.24 -58.16 25.44
C GLY A 211 -5.71 -59.38 24.73
#